data_AF-A0A7C9FIS6-F1
#
_entry.id   AF-A0A7C9FIS6-F1
#
_cell.length_a   1.000
_cell.length_b   1.000
_cell.length_c   1.000
_cell.angle_alpha   90.00
_cell.angle_beta   90.00
_cell.angle_gamma   90.00
#
_symmetry.space_group_name_H-M   'P 1'
#
loop_
_entity.id
_entity.type
_entity.pdbx_description
1 polymer ?
#
loop_
_entity_poly.entity_id
_entity_poly.type
_entity_poly.pdbx_seq_one_letter_code
_entity_poly.pdbx_strand_id
1 'polypeptide(L)'
;MDIEQKQADLIDHFVKQASVLKGSSLAPVIIEATSNPNLFAFSEILAVPSVAELQGTEHSSYLNLLRLFAHGTWSDYKSHAGSLPTLIPEQVLKLKQLTVLTMAETGKVLPYDQLMQELDVTNVRELEDFLINECMYAGIVRGKLDQLRRCFEVQFAAGRDLRPGQLGSMIQTLSSWLATSDNLLITIQEKIKWADTMSELDKKHKKELDEKVEEVKKSLSLKVSKSFHSVFSYAL
;
A
#
# COMPACT_ATOMS: atom_id res chain seq x y z
N MET A 1 -6.93 3.50 -13.28
CA MET A 1 -8.12 4.05 -12.57
C MET A 1 -8.59 5.31 -13.27
N ASP A 2 -9.86 5.71 -13.13
CA ASP A 2 -10.41 6.91 -13.80
C ASP A 2 -9.60 8.19 -13.57
N ILE A 3 -8.93 8.32 -12.42
CA ILE A 3 -8.10 9.49 -12.09
C ILE A 3 -6.78 9.52 -12.89
N GLU A 4 -6.11 8.37 -13.03
CA GLU A 4 -4.83 8.26 -13.76
C GLU A 4 -5.03 8.52 -15.24
N GLN A 5 -6.14 8.04 -15.81
CA GLN A 5 -6.42 8.23 -17.23
C GLN A 5 -6.78 9.69 -17.55
N LYS A 6 -7.54 10.36 -16.67
CA LYS A 6 -7.82 11.80 -16.81
C LYS A 6 -6.56 12.65 -16.62
N GLN A 7 -5.63 12.22 -15.79
CA GLN A 7 -4.36 12.92 -15.58
C GLN A 7 -3.44 12.84 -16.79
N ALA A 8 -3.38 11.70 -17.48
CA ALA A 8 -2.51 11.51 -18.64
C ALA A 8 -2.74 12.57 -19.72
N ASP A 9 -4.01 12.85 -20.05
CA ASP A 9 -4.37 13.87 -21.04
C ASP A 9 -3.96 15.29 -20.60
N LEU A 10 -4.11 15.60 -19.31
CA LEU A 10 -3.71 16.88 -18.74
C LEU A 10 -2.19 17.05 -18.70
N ILE A 11 -1.46 15.99 -18.34
CA ILE A 11 -0.01 15.98 -18.35
C ILE A 11 0.50 16.26 -19.77
N ASP A 12 -0.02 15.54 -20.76
CA ASP A 12 0.36 15.74 -22.17
C ASP A 12 0.04 17.17 -22.63
N HIS A 13 -1.12 17.72 -22.25
CA HIS A 13 -1.49 19.11 -22.52
C HIS A 13 -0.47 20.11 -21.96
N PHE A 14 -0.15 20.02 -20.67
CA PHE A 14 0.77 20.95 -20.02
C PHE A 14 2.22 20.77 -20.49
N VAL A 15 2.66 19.53 -20.76
CA VAL A 15 3.98 19.24 -21.34
C VAL A 15 4.12 19.88 -22.72
N LYS A 16 3.09 19.76 -23.58
CA LYS A 16 3.07 20.41 -24.89
C LYS A 16 3.16 21.92 -24.78
N GLN A 17 2.36 22.54 -23.92
CA GLN A 17 2.42 23.99 -23.70
C GLN A 17 3.78 24.44 -23.17
N ALA A 18 4.32 23.74 -22.16
CA ALA A 18 5.61 24.05 -21.57
C ALA A 18 6.78 23.86 -22.55
N SER A 19 6.65 22.97 -23.53
CA SER A 19 7.69 22.78 -24.57
C SER A 19 7.73 23.89 -25.63
N VAL A 20 6.61 24.58 -25.86
CA VAL A 20 6.50 25.66 -26.85
C VAL A 20 6.89 27.01 -26.26
N LEU A 21 6.57 27.22 -24.97
CA LEU A 21 6.78 28.48 -24.28
C LEU A 21 8.19 28.56 -23.66
N LYS A 22 8.68 29.78 -23.46
CA LYS A 22 10.00 30.04 -22.88
C LYS A 22 9.96 31.20 -21.89
N GLY A 23 10.86 31.18 -20.91
CA GLY A 23 11.08 32.26 -19.96
C GLY A 23 9.81 32.62 -19.17
N SER A 24 9.46 33.90 -19.15
CA SER A 24 8.34 34.45 -18.37
C SER A 24 6.98 33.82 -18.71
N SER A 25 6.79 33.34 -19.93
CA SER A 25 5.54 32.70 -20.37
C SER A 25 5.27 31.34 -19.72
N LEU A 26 6.26 30.73 -19.04
CA LEU A 26 6.09 29.47 -18.32
C LEU A 26 5.43 29.64 -16.94
N ALA A 27 5.54 30.82 -16.33
CA ALA A 27 4.95 31.06 -15.02
C ALA A 27 3.42 30.87 -14.99
N PRO A 28 2.64 31.41 -15.95
CA PRO A 28 1.20 31.14 -16.02
C PRO A 28 0.85 29.65 -16.16
N VAL A 29 1.62 28.91 -16.97
CA VAL A 29 1.41 27.46 -17.17
C VAL A 29 1.66 26.68 -15.89
N ILE A 30 2.71 27.02 -15.14
CA ILE A 30 3.00 26.39 -13.84
C ILE A 30 1.88 26.70 -12.84
N ILE A 31 1.38 27.93 -12.79
CA ILE A 31 0.26 28.32 -11.93
C ILE A 31 -0.99 27.51 -12.32
N GLU A 32 -1.31 27.42 -13.60
CA GLU A 32 -2.48 26.68 -14.09
C GLU A 32 -2.37 25.17 -13.75
N ALA A 33 -1.22 24.56 -14.02
CA ALA A 33 -0.98 23.14 -13.72
C ALA A 33 -1.09 22.87 -12.20
N THR A 34 -0.43 23.69 -11.37
CA THR A 34 -0.46 23.54 -9.91
C THR A 34 -1.82 23.88 -9.29
N SER A 35 -2.73 24.53 -10.02
CA SER A 35 -4.10 24.84 -9.58
C SER A 35 -5.16 23.89 -10.13
N ASN A 36 -4.85 23.08 -11.15
CA ASN A 36 -5.83 22.21 -11.81
C ASN A 36 -6.34 21.07 -10.88
N PRO A 37 -7.64 20.98 -10.55
CA PRO A 37 -8.14 20.06 -9.53
C PRO A 37 -7.93 18.57 -9.85
N ASN A 38 -7.68 18.22 -11.11
CA ASN A 38 -7.52 16.83 -11.54
C ASN A 38 -6.06 16.41 -11.71
N LEU A 39 -5.10 17.33 -11.61
CA LEU A 39 -3.68 17.07 -11.83
C LEU A 39 -2.91 16.95 -10.50
N PHE A 40 -2.34 15.77 -10.24
CA PHE A 40 -1.56 15.46 -9.02
C PHE A 40 -0.14 14.93 -9.29
N ALA A 41 0.22 14.76 -10.57
CA ALA A 41 1.56 14.37 -11.00
C ALA A 41 2.18 15.50 -11.83
N PHE A 42 3.45 15.80 -11.56
CA PHE A 42 4.16 16.97 -12.08
C PHE A 42 5.54 16.64 -12.63
N SER A 43 6.03 15.40 -12.48
CA SER A 43 7.39 14.99 -12.89
C SER A 43 7.64 15.22 -14.37
N GLU A 44 6.68 14.90 -15.23
CA GLU A 44 6.79 15.04 -16.67
C GLU A 44 6.87 16.51 -17.09
N ILE A 45 6.08 17.38 -16.43
CA ILE A 45 6.11 18.83 -16.64
C ILE A 45 7.46 19.40 -16.15
N LEU A 46 7.93 18.93 -15.00
CA LEU A 46 9.21 19.33 -14.41
C LEU A 46 10.41 18.89 -15.27
N ALA A 47 10.28 17.76 -15.99
CA ALA A 47 11.31 17.22 -16.88
C ALA A 47 11.41 17.95 -18.23
N VAL A 48 10.49 18.87 -18.55
CA VAL A 48 10.55 19.66 -19.78
C VAL A 48 11.80 20.55 -19.78
N PRO A 49 12.65 20.52 -20.83
CA PRO A 49 13.89 21.30 -20.86
C PRO A 49 13.69 22.80 -20.63
N SER A 50 12.64 23.39 -21.24
CA SER A 50 12.32 24.81 -21.08
C SER A 50 11.95 25.19 -19.64
N VAL A 51 11.41 24.25 -18.85
CA VAL A 51 11.14 24.44 -17.42
C VAL A 51 12.44 24.38 -16.61
N ALA A 52 13.34 23.46 -16.95
CA ALA A 52 14.66 23.38 -16.32
C ALA A 52 15.52 24.62 -16.58
N GLU A 53 15.39 25.25 -17.75
CA GLU A 53 16.06 26.51 -18.12
C GLU A 53 15.66 27.70 -17.24
N LEU A 54 14.55 27.62 -16.48
CA LEU A 54 14.18 28.66 -15.50
C LEU A 54 15.15 28.74 -14.33
N GLN A 55 15.98 27.71 -14.12
CA GLN A 55 16.98 27.70 -13.06
C GLN A 55 18.02 28.80 -13.27
N GLY A 56 18.22 29.65 -12.26
CA GLY A 56 19.15 30.79 -12.32
C GLY A 56 18.57 32.05 -12.98
N THR A 57 17.31 32.02 -13.40
CA THR A 57 16.59 33.21 -13.90
C THR A 57 15.76 33.87 -12.80
N GLU A 58 15.18 35.04 -13.08
CA GLU A 58 14.22 35.72 -12.20
C GLU A 58 12.96 34.90 -11.88
N HIS A 59 12.67 33.87 -12.67
CA HIS A 59 11.51 32.97 -12.51
C HIS A 59 11.85 31.66 -11.80
N SER A 60 13.05 31.54 -11.19
CA SER A 60 13.46 30.34 -10.47
C SER A 60 12.53 29.95 -9.33
N SER A 61 11.78 30.91 -8.77
CA SER A 61 10.77 30.69 -7.72
C SER A 61 9.62 29.80 -8.21
N TYR A 62 9.21 29.90 -9.49
CA TYR A 62 8.18 29.05 -10.08
C TYR A 62 8.68 27.62 -10.34
N LEU A 63 9.96 27.45 -10.68
CA LEU A 63 10.57 26.13 -10.77
C LEU A 63 10.60 25.44 -9.39
N ASN A 64 10.98 26.19 -8.34
CA ASN A 64 10.96 25.69 -6.98
C ASN A 64 9.55 25.37 -6.49
N LEU A 65 8.56 26.17 -6.90
CA LEU A 65 7.14 25.88 -6.67
C LEU A 65 6.74 24.53 -7.32
N LEU A 66 7.09 24.30 -8.58
CA LEU A 66 6.78 23.03 -9.24
C LEU A 66 7.46 21.83 -8.57
N ARG A 67 8.73 21.99 -8.15
CA ARG A 67 9.46 20.97 -7.37
C ARG A 67 8.79 20.67 -6.02
N LEU A 68 8.28 21.70 -5.34
CA LEU A 68 7.52 21.54 -4.11
C LEU A 68 6.25 20.72 -4.34
N PHE A 69 5.50 20.98 -5.42
CA PHE A 69 4.30 20.21 -5.75
C PHE A 69 4.62 18.77 -6.15
N ALA A 70 5.71 18.54 -6.88
CA ALA A 70 6.13 17.20 -7.23
C ALA A 70 6.56 16.39 -5.99
N HIS A 71 7.35 16.98 -5.09
CA HIS A 71 8.09 16.20 -4.09
C HIS A 71 7.90 16.63 -2.63
N GLY A 72 7.55 17.88 -2.37
CA GLY A 72 7.43 18.44 -1.02
C GLY A 72 6.02 18.36 -0.41
N THR A 73 5.82 19.07 0.70
CA THR A 73 4.61 19.04 1.53
C THR A 73 4.18 20.46 1.94
N TRP A 74 3.02 20.58 2.58
CA TRP A 74 2.54 21.84 3.15
C TRP A 74 3.52 22.41 4.18
N SER A 75 4.10 21.56 5.02
CA SER A 75 5.15 21.95 5.98
C SER A 75 6.38 22.53 5.29
N ASP A 76 6.81 21.93 4.17
CA ASP A 76 7.94 22.44 3.37
C ASP A 76 7.65 23.82 2.75
N TYR A 77 6.40 24.08 2.36
CA TYR A 77 5.99 25.42 1.91
C TYR A 77 6.13 26.44 3.03
N LYS A 78 5.60 26.13 4.22
CA LYS A 78 5.64 27.04 5.37
C LYS A 78 7.07 27.36 5.80
N SER A 79 7.99 26.40 5.76
CA SER A 79 9.40 26.64 6.10
C SER A 79 10.14 27.49 5.07
N HIS A 80 9.68 27.51 3.81
CA HIS A 80 10.33 28.23 2.70
C HIS A 80 9.47 29.37 2.13
N ALA A 81 8.47 29.85 2.87
CA ALA A 81 7.50 30.85 2.38
C ALA A 81 8.16 32.17 1.92
N GLY A 82 9.37 32.49 2.41
CA GLY A 82 10.12 33.68 2.00
C GLY A 82 10.80 33.58 0.62
N SER A 83 10.97 32.38 0.06
CA SER A 83 11.65 32.15 -1.23
C SER A 83 10.71 31.62 -2.33
N LEU A 84 9.47 31.32 -1.98
CA LEU A 84 8.45 30.79 -2.87
C LEU A 84 7.36 31.83 -3.17
N PRO A 85 6.67 31.74 -4.32
CA PRO A 85 5.52 32.58 -4.60
C PRO A 85 4.39 32.35 -3.59
N THR A 86 3.57 33.39 -3.37
CA THR A 86 2.33 33.25 -2.59
C THR A 86 1.36 32.35 -3.33
N LEU A 87 0.84 31.32 -2.63
CA LEU A 87 -0.09 30.36 -3.22
C LEU A 87 -1.52 30.92 -3.26
N ILE A 88 -2.23 30.64 -4.35
CA ILE A 88 -3.67 30.86 -4.43
C ILE A 88 -4.43 29.73 -3.69
N PRO A 89 -5.71 29.93 -3.32
CA PRO A 89 -6.47 28.94 -2.55
C PRO A 89 -6.47 27.53 -3.15
N GLU A 90 -6.56 27.43 -4.47
CA GLU A 90 -6.56 26.16 -5.21
C GLU A 90 -5.22 25.43 -5.09
N GLN A 91 -4.11 26.17 -5.08
CA GLN A 91 -2.77 25.62 -4.87
C GLN A 91 -2.57 25.18 -3.43
N VAL A 92 -3.06 25.95 -2.46
CA VAL A 92 -3.02 25.58 -1.03
C VAL A 92 -3.77 24.27 -0.81
N LEU A 93 -5.00 24.18 -1.33
CA LEU A 93 -5.82 22.97 -1.29
C LEU A 93 -5.06 21.77 -1.84
N LYS A 94 -4.50 21.92 -3.04
CA LYS A 94 -3.76 20.84 -3.68
C LYS A 94 -2.51 20.42 -2.92
N LEU A 95 -1.73 21.35 -2.41
CA LEU A 95 -0.53 21.01 -1.66
C LEU A 95 -0.87 20.26 -0.36
N LYS A 96 -1.99 20.61 0.30
CA LYS A 96 -2.53 19.85 1.44
C LYS A 96 -2.96 18.44 1.01
N GLN A 97 -3.64 18.28 -0.13
CA GLN A 97 -4.01 16.96 -0.67
C GLN A 97 -2.77 16.09 -0.96
N LEU A 98 -1.73 16.65 -1.58
CA LEU A 98 -0.46 15.98 -1.86
C LEU A 98 0.30 15.60 -0.57
N THR A 99 0.13 16.39 0.48
CA THR A 99 0.66 16.09 1.82
C THR A 99 0.00 14.85 2.40
N VAL A 100 -1.34 14.71 2.29
CA VAL A 100 -2.05 13.49 2.70
C VAL A 100 -1.55 12.25 1.94
N LEU A 101 -1.34 12.36 0.62
CA LEU A 101 -0.78 11.26 -0.18
C LEU A 101 0.61 10.85 0.30
N THR A 102 1.46 11.83 0.62
CA THR A 102 2.80 11.57 1.17
C THR A 102 2.74 10.88 2.52
N MET A 103 1.82 11.29 3.40
CA MET A 103 1.63 10.62 4.70
C MET A 103 1.13 9.18 4.51
N ALA A 104 0.18 8.96 3.60
CA ALA A 104 -0.36 7.65 3.26
C ALA A 104 0.66 6.68 2.65
N GLU A 105 1.74 7.19 2.04
CA GLU A 105 2.88 6.39 1.58
C GLU A 105 3.64 5.77 2.77
N THR A 106 3.79 6.53 3.86
CA THR A 106 4.56 6.08 5.04
C THR A 106 3.81 5.14 5.97
N GLY A 107 2.46 5.20 6.00
CA GLY A 107 1.67 4.42 6.94
C GLY A 107 0.21 4.26 6.53
N LYS A 108 -0.37 3.10 6.87
CA LYS A 108 -1.79 2.77 6.64
C LYS A 108 -2.74 3.36 7.67
N VAL A 109 -2.23 3.78 8.83
CA VAL A 109 -3.03 4.40 9.89
C VAL A 109 -2.42 5.75 10.20
N LEU A 110 -3.13 6.81 9.85
CA LEU A 110 -2.68 8.19 10.02
C LEU A 110 -3.36 8.82 11.24
N PRO A 111 -2.64 9.15 12.32
CA PRO A 111 -3.22 9.82 13.49
C PRO A 111 -3.73 11.21 13.13
N TYR A 112 -4.88 11.60 13.69
CA TYR A 112 -5.46 12.93 13.45
C TYR A 112 -4.55 14.05 13.91
N ASP A 113 -3.88 13.90 15.04
CA ASP A 113 -3.02 14.96 15.58
C ASP A 113 -1.85 15.27 14.62
N GLN A 114 -1.28 14.23 13.98
CA GLN A 114 -0.24 14.40 12.97
C GLN A 114 -0.80 15.01 11.67
N LEU A 115 -1.96 14.55 11.21
CA LEU A 115 -2.63 15.12 10.03
C LEU A 115 -2.98 16.60 10.24
N MET A 116 -3.50 16.95 11.42
CA MET A 116 -3.83 18.33 11.79
C MET A 116 -2.58 19.21 11.80
N GLN A 117 -1.47 18.71 12.33
CA GLN A 117 -0.19 19.44 12.33
C GLN A 117 0.34 19.66 10.90
N GLU A 118 0.43 18.59 10.10
CA GLU A 118 0.99 18.64 8.75
C GLU A 118 0.11 19.43 7.77
N LEU A 119 -1.20 19.46 7.98
CA LEU A 119 -2.15 20.20 7.14
C LEU A 119 -2.47 21.59 7.69
N ASP A 120 -1.98 21.93 8.88
CA ASP A 120 -2.29 23.17 9.58
C ASP A 120 -3.81 23.38 9.75
N VAL A 121 -4.45 22.36 10.31
CA VAL A 121 -5.89 22.29 10.54
C VAL A 121 -6.15 22.29 12.05
N THR A 122 -7.08 23.13 12.49
CA THR A 122 -7.21 23.47 13.91
C THR A 122 -8.08 22.50 14.70
N ASN A 123 -9.02 21.83 14.02
CA ASN A 123 -10.01 20.98 14.67
C ASN A 123 -10.33 19.73 13.84
N VAL A 124 -10.86 18.72 14.53
CA VAL A 124 -11.18 17.41 13.92
C VAL A 124 -12.23 17.53 12.83
N ARG A 125 -13.21 18.42 12.99
CA ARG A 125 -14.31 18.56 12.03
C ARG A 125 -13.79 19.05 10.68
N GLU A 126 -12.95 20.09 10.70
CA GLU A 126 -12.28 20.62 9.53
C GLU A 126 -11.39 19.56 8.86
N LEU A 127 -10.69 18.74 9.65
CA LEU A 127 -9.89 17.63 9.11
C LEU A 127 -10.77 16.58 8.41
N GLU A 128 -11.85 16.13 9.05
CA GLU A 128 -12.76 15.14 8.49
C GLU A 128 -13.44 15.67 7.21
N ASP A 129 -13.91 16.92 7.23
CA ASP A 129 -14.51 17.57 6.06
C ASP A 129 -13.51 17.69 4.91
N PHE A 130 -12.24 18.03 5.21
CA PHE A 130 -11.17 18.04 4.22
C PHE A 130 -10.90 16.65 3.63
N LEU A 131 -10.73 15.63 4.47
CA LEU A 131 -10.46 14.27 4.02
C LEU A 131 -11.60 13.73 3.15
N ILE A 132 -12.86 14.01 3.52
CA ILE A 132 -14.03 13.57 2.77
C ILE A 132 -14.12 14.36 1.46
N ASN A 133 -14.34 15.66 1.53
CA ASN A 133 -14.71 16.51 0.39
C ASN A 133 -13.55 16.73 -0.58
N GLU A 134 -12.34 16.89 -0.05
CA GLU A 134 -11.19 17.26 -0.86
C GLU A 134 -10.32 16.06 -1.24
N CYS A 135 -10.30 14.98 -0.45
CA CYS A 135 -9.45 13.83 -0.77
C CYS A 135 -10.24 12.62 -1.28
N MET A 136 -11.29 12.18 -0.58
CA MET A 136 -12.06 10.99 -0.95
C MET A 136 -12.93 11.24 -2.19
N TYR A 137 -13.63 12.37 -2.26
CA TYR A 137 -14.45 12.74 -3.42
C TYR A 137 -13.59 12.99 -4.67
N ALA A 138 -12.39 13.56 -4.51
CA ALA A 138 -11.41 13.66 -5.59
C ALA A 138 -10.88 12.30 -6.05
N GLY A 139 -11.08 11.23 -5.26
CA GLY A 139 -10.67 9.87 -5.58
C GLY A 139 -9.18 9.60 -5.35
N ILE A 140 -8.45 10.53 -4.71
CA ILE A 140 -7.02 10.38 -4.44
C ILE A 140 -6.74 9.49 -3.23
N VAL A 141 -7.68 9.36 -2.29
CA VAL A 141 -7.57 8.43 -1.16
C VAL A 141 -8.88 7.69 -0.93
N ARG A 142 -8.82 6.50 -0.37
CA ARG A 142 -9.98 5.78 0.17
C ARG A 142 -9.59 5.16 1.50
N GLY A 143 -10.52 5.17 2.44
CA GLY A 143 -10.26 4.64 3.77
C GLY A 143 -11.43 4.86 4.72
N LYS A 144 -11.19 4.62 6.00
CA LYS A 144 -12.17 4.81 7.07
C LYS A 144 -11.67 5.82 8.09
N LEU A 145 -12.56 6.70 8.51
CA LEU A 145 -12.32 7.64 9.60
C LEU A 145 -12.76 6.95 10.90
N ASP A 146 -11.81 6.71 11.81
CA ASP A 146 -12.09 6.19 13.16
C ASP A 146 -11.98 7.36 14.15
N GLN A 147 -13.15 7.91 14.49
CA GLN A 147 -13.24 9.04 15.40
C GLN A 147 -12.87 8.66 16.85
N LEU A 148 -13.10 7.40 17.25
CA LEU A 148 -12.78 6.92 18.61
C LEU A 148 -11.27 6.78 18.79
N ARG A 149 -10.58 6.20 17.80
CA ARG A 149 -9.12 6.05 17.79
C ARG A 149 -8.39 7.29 17.27
N ARG A 150 -9.13 8.31 16.81
CA ARG A 150 -8.63 9.55 16.21
C ARG A 150 -7.62 9.27 15.10
N CYS A 151 -7.99 8.42 14.15
CA CYS A 151 -7.12 8.09 13.02
C CYS A 151 -7.89 7.90 11.71
N PHE A 152 -7.16 8.04 10.60
CA PHE A 152 -7.62 7.70 9.28
C PHE A 152 -6.93 6.41 8.82
N GLU A 153 -7.73 5.35 8.62
CA GLU A 153 -7.25 4.07 8.11
C GLU A 153 -7.30 4.06 6.59
N VAL A 154 -6.13 4.24 5.97
CA VAL A 154 -5.93 4.30 4.53
C VAL A 154 -6.02 2.90 3.93
N GLN A 155 -6.98 2.69 3.04
CA GLN A 155 -7.11 1.48 2.23
C GLN A 155 -6.40 1.65 0.89
N PHE A 156 -6.53 2.85 0.32
CA PHE A 156 -5.95 3.22 -0.97
C PHE A 156 -5.48 4.66 -0.94
N ALA A 157 -4.37 4.93 -1.60
CA ALA A 157 -3.89 6.27 -1.92
C ALA A 157 -3.34 6.23 -3.35
N ALA A 158 -3.66 7.25 -4.14
CA ALA A 158 -3.12 7.44 -5.47
C ALA A 158 -1.60 7.67 -5.39
N GLY A 159 -0.88 7.20 -6.41
CA GLY A 159 0.53 7.50 -6.55
C GLY A 159 0.73 8.99 -6.82
N ARG A 160 1.73 9.58 -6.16
CA ARG A 160 2.29 10.88 -6.53
C ARG A 160 3.53 10.65 -7.43
N ASP A 161 4.25 11.72 -7.71
CA ASP A 161 5.55 11.71 -8.37
C ASP A 161 6.62 10.91 -7.62
N LEU A 162 7.38 10.13 -8.39
CA LEU A 162 8.55 9.41 -7.89
C LEU A 162 9.67 10.41 -7.59
N ARG A 163 10.17 10.38 -6.36
CA ARG A 163 11.38 11.09 -5.97
C ARG A 163 12.61 10.35 -6.51
N PRO A 164 13.69 11.07 -6.86
CA PRO A 164 14.95 10.44 -7.23
C PRO A 164 15.39 9.41 -6.18
N GLY A 165 15.66 8.17 -6.62
CA GLY A 165 16.08 7.06 -5.75
C GLY A 165 14.97 6.16 -5.22
N GLN A 166 13.68 6.55 -5.29
CA GLN A 166 12.57 5.70 -4.81
C GLN A 166 12.39 4.42 -5.63
N LEU A 167 12.73 4.43 -6.92
CA LEU A 167 12.61 3.26 -7.78
C LEU A 167 13.38 2.04 -7.24
N GLY A 168 14.58 2.25 -6.69
CA GLY A 168 15.36 1.17 -6.08
C GLY A 168 14.68 0.56 -4.86
N SER A 169 14.07 1.40 -4.01
CA SER A 169 13.30 0.94 -2.84
C SER A 169 12.05 0.16 -3.26
N MET A 170 11.36 0.58 -4.32
CA MET A 170 10.21 -0.15 -4.87
C MET A 170 10.62 -1.54 -5.38
N ILE A 171 11.70 -1.61 -6.17
CA ILE A 171 12.25 -2.89 -6.66
C ILE A 171 12.57 -3.80 -5.47
N GLN A 172 13.28 -3.29 -4.46
CA GLN A 172 13.66 -4.08 -3.29
C GLN A 172 12.45 -4.59 -2.49
N THR A 173 11.41 -3.75 -2.36
CA THR A 173 10.17 -4.12 -1.67
C THR A 173 9.45 -5.24 -2.41
N LEU A 174 9.31 -5.13 -3.74
CA LEU A 174 8.70 -6.17 -4.56
C LEU A 174 9.52 -7.47 -4.55
N SER A 175 10.85 -7.39 -4.63
CA SER A 175 11.73 -8.56 -4.53
C SER A 175 11.62 -9.25 -3.18
N SER A 176 11.53 -8.49 -2.08
CA SER A 176 11.35 -9.05 -0.74
C SER A 176 9.98 -9.73 -0.59
N TRP A 177 8.94 -9.14 -1.17
CA TRP A 177 7.60 -9.74 -1.17
C TRP A 177 7.53 -11.04 -1.98
N LEU A 178 8.18 -11.08 -3.15
CA LEU A 178 8.31 -12.30 -3.96
C LEU A 178 9.03 -13.40 -3.17
N ALA A 179 10.19 -13.10 -2.62
CA ALA A 179 10.96 -14.06 -1.83
C ALA A 179 10.17 -14.57 -0.61
N THR A 180 9.43 -13.69 0.07
CA THR A 180 8.56 -14.09 1.18
C THR A 180 7.45 -15.03 0.72
N SER A 181 6.83 -14.75 -0.43
CA SER A 181 5.77 -15.58 -1.00
C SER A 181 6.28 -16.96 -1.41
N ASP A 182 7.47 -17.04 -2.02
CA ASP A 182 8.11 -18.30 -2.37
C ASP A 182 8.42 -19.14 -1.12
N ASN A 183 8.95 -18.51 -0.07
CA ASN A 183 9.23 -19.19 1.21
C ASN A 183 7.95 -19.72 1.88
N LEU A 184 6.86 -18.95 1.85
CA LEU A 184 5.56 -19.39 2.36
C LEU A 184 5.03 -20.60 1.57
N LEU A 185 5.17 -20.57 0.24
CA LEU A 185 4.75 -21.67 -0.63
C LEU A 185 5.54 -22.95 -0.31
N ILE A 186 6.86 -22.86 -0.17
CA ILE A 186 7.72 -23.99 0.24
C ILE A 186 7.26 -24.53 1.59
N THR A 187 7.06 -23.65 2.58
CA THR A 187 6.61 -24.05 3.93
C THR A 187 5.27 -24.79 3.88
N ILE A 188 4.32 -24.31 3.07
CA ILE A 188 3.01 -24.98 2.90
C ILE A 188 3.20 -26.36 2.26
N GLN A 189 4.04 -26.47 1.22
CA GLN A 189 4.32 -27.76 0.57
C GLN A 189 4.96 -28.77 1.52
N GLU A 190 5.88 -28.33 2.38
CA GLU A 190 6.49 -29.18 3.41
C GLU A 190 5.45 -29.66 4.43
N LYS A 191 4.55 -28.78 4.87
CA LYS A 191 3.47 -29.13 5.79
C LYS A 191 2.49 -30.14 5.19
N ILE A 192 2.18 -30.03 3.90
CA ILE A 192 1.36 -31.01 3.17
C ILE A 192 2.06 -32.38 3.18
N LYS A 193 3.33 -32.44 2.75
CA LYS A 193 4.10 -33.70 2.73
C LYS A 193 4.19 -34.36 4.12
N TRP A 194 4.40 -33.56 5.16
CA TRP A 194 4.44 -34.05 6.53
C TRP A 194 3.09 -34.63 6.95
N ALA A 195 1.98 -33.95 6.65
CA ALA A 195 0.64 -34.42 6.97
C ALA A 195 0.29 -35.72 6.22
N ASP A 196 0.65 -35.83 4.94
CA ASP A 196 0.47 -37.06 4.16
C ASP A 196 1.27 -38.21 4.75
N THR A 197 2.54 -37.98 5.09
CA THR A 197 3.40 -39.01 5.71
C THR A 197 2.85 -39.47 7.05
N MET A 198 2.41 -38.54 7.91
CA MET A 198 1.82 -38.87 9.20
C MET A 198 0.51 -39.65 9.04
N SER A 199 -0.34 -39.24 8.09
CA SER A 199 -1.60 -39.94 7.77
C SER A 199 -1.35 -41.39 7.33
N GLU A 200 -0.34 -41.62 6.49
CA GLU A 200 0.04 -42.98 6.07
C GLU A 200 0.61 -43.81 7.23
N LEU A 201 1.43 -43.21 8.10
CA LEU A 201 1.93 -43.88 9.31
C LEU A 201 0.80 -44.27 10.26
N ASP A 202 -0.14 -43.35 10.51
CA ASP A 202 -1.31 -43.59 11.37
C ASP A 202 -2.23 -44.68 10.80
N LYS A 203 -2.47 -44.68 9.47
CA LYS A 203 -3.21 -45.77 8.81
C LYS A 203 -2.52 -47.11 9.00
N LYS A 204 -1.19 -47.17 8.85
CA LYS A 204 -0.41 -48.39 9.03
C LYS A 204 -0.48 -48.88 10.48
N HIS A 205 -0.23 -48.00 11.45
CA HIS A 205 -0.33 -48.34 12.88
C HIS A 205 -1.72 -48.83 13.26
N LYS A 206 -2.77 -48.19 12.73
CA LYS A 206 -4.15 -48.63 12.97
C LYS A 206 -4.41 -50.03 12.41
N LYS A 207 -3.95 -50.31 11.19
CA LYS A 207 -4.05 -51.64 10.59
C LYS A 207 -3.32 -52.70 11.41
N GLU A 208 -2.09 -52.42 11.86
CA GLU A 208 -1.32 -53.34 12.71
C GLU A 208 -1.99 -53.61 14.06
N LEU A 209 -2.61 -52.59 14.66
CA LEU A 209 -3.39 -52.76 15.89
C LEU A 209 -4.62 -53.65 15.66
N ASP A 210 -5.38 -53.39 14.58
CA ASP A 210 -6.56 -54.20 14.23
C ASP A 210 -6.17 -55.67 13.97
N GLU A 211 -5.06 -55.93 13.28
CA GLU A 211 -4.52 -57.28 13.05
C GLU A 211 -4.16 -57.99 14.36
N LYS A 212 -3.46 -57.31 15.27
CA LYS A 212 -3.12 -57.85 16.60
C LYS A 212 -4.37 -58.14 17.44
N VAL A 213 -5.38 -57.28 17.39
CA VAL A 213 -6.66 -57.50 18.08
C VAL A 213 -7.35 -58.76 17.56
N GLU A 214 -7.39 -58.96 16.25
CA GLU A 214 -7.99 -60.16 15.65
C GLU A 214 -7.19 -61.44 15.97
N GLU A 215 -5.87 -61.38 16.00
CA GLU A 215 -5.03 -62.51 16.42
C GLU A 215 -5.28 -62.89 17.88
N VAL A 216 -5.35 -61.89 18.78
CA VAL A 216 -5.68 -62.10 20.20
C VAL A 216 -7.06 -62.73 20.34
N LYS A 217 -8.09 -62.21 19.64
CA LYS A 217 -9.44 -62.80 19.63
C LYS A 217 -9.45 -64.26 19.18
N LYS A 218 -8.76 -64.58 18.08
CA LYS A 218 -8.63 -65.97 17.58
C LYS A 218 -7.95 -66.89 18.60
N SER A 219 -6.87 -66.43 19.23
CA SER A 219 -6.14 -67.21 20.23
C SER A 219 -6.98 -67.50 21.48
N LEU A 220 -7.78 -66.53 21.92
CA LEU A 220 -8.74 -66.69 23.02
C LEU A 220 -9.83 -67.69 22.65
N SER A 221 -10.42 -67.57 21.45
CA SER A 221 -11.42 -68.53 20.95
C SER A 221 -10.88 -69.97 20.90
N LEU A 222 -9.65 -70.17 20.42
CA LEU A 222 -8.99 -71.48 20.40
C LEU A 222 -8.71 -72.03 21.80
N LYS A 223 -8.30 -71.18 22.74
CA LYS A 223 -8.11 -71.58 24.16
C LYS A 223 -9.43 -71.98 24.81
N VAL A 224 -10.50 -71.23 24.58
CA VAL A 224 -11.85 -71.58 25.06
C VAL A 224 -12.29 -72.92 24.49
N SER A 225 -12.15 -73.16 23.19
CA SER A 225 -12.49 -74.44 22.55
C SER A 225 -11.71 -75.63 23.11
N LYS A 226 -10.39 -75.49 23.31
CA LYS A 226 -9.55 -76.54 23.94
C LYS A 226 -9.92 -76.79 25.40
N SER A 227 -10.26 -75.74 26.16
CA SER A 227 -10.75 -75.87 27.54
C SER A 227 -12.06 -76.66 27.58
N PHE A 228 -12.98 -76.38 26.66
CA PHE A 228 -14.23 -77.14 26.55
C PHE A 228 -13.96 -78.61 26.21
N HIS A 229 -13.08 -78.92 25.25
CA HIS A 229 -12.73 -80.31 24.92
C HIS A 229 -12.03 -81.07 26.06
N SER A 230 -11.17 -80.39 26.83
CA SER A 230 -10.52 -80.96 28.01
C SER A 230 -11.52 -81.30 29.12
N VAL A 231 -12.48 -80.42 29.40
CA VAL A 231 -13.52 -80.66 30.42
C VAL A 231 -14.40 -81.85 30.05
N PHE A 232 -14.68 -82.06 28.76
CA PHE A 232 -15.44 -83.21 28.28
C PHE A 232 -14.64 -84.52 28.21
N SER A 233 -13.31 -84.48 28.01
CA SER A 233 -12.47 -85.68 27.96
C SER A 233 -12.18 -86.30 29.34
N TYR A 234 -12.42 -85.57 30.44
CA TYR A 234 -12.33 -86.09 31.82
C TYR A 234 -13.70 -86.51 32.39
N ALA A 235 -14.78 -86.43 31.59
CA ALA A 235 -16.15 -86.74 32.01
C ALA A 235 -16.67 -88.11 31.49
N LEU A 236 -15.79 -88.98 30.99
CA LEU A 236 -16.02 -90.39 30.67
C LEU A 236 -15.08 -91.25 31.52
#